data_AF-A0A963C0B1-F1
#
_entry.id   AF-A0A963C0B1-F1
#
_cell.length_a   1.000
_cell.length_b   1.000
_cell.length_c   1.000
_cell.angle_alpha   90.00
_cell.angle_beta   90.00
_cell.angle_gamma   90.00
#
_symmetry.space_group_name_H-M   'P 1'
#
loop_
_entity.id
_entity.type
_entity.pdbx_description
1 polymer ?
#
loop_
_entity_poly.entity_id
_entity_poly.type
_entity_poly.pdbx_seq_one_letter_code
_entity_poly.pdbx_strand_id
1 'polypeptide(L)'
;MKAKELLFGERSLTKIAGLFPSREAAMSAAHELPRAAAMSDRQVAVVGPADDADASGTRIADKIEPEPTGVGRTLTRAHLVSAAVGAAAGALLFVALMAIGLAALATTPWMSLGAFVFYGATLGLLAGGLLALRPDHSRVLEQVRAAVRSGRWAVIAHPTSSDQAGRAQAVLHARAGDVVRSF
;
A
#
# COMPACT_ATOMS: atom_id res chain seq x y z
N MET A 1 4.40 11.15 -11.94
CA MET A 1 5.04 9.81 -11.94
C MET A 1 6.21 9.73 -10.95
N LYS A 2 7.20 10.63 -10.98
CA LYS A 2 8.39 10.61 -10.08
C LYS A 2 8.15 10.62 -8.56
N ALA A 3 7.14 11.35 -8.06
CA ALA A 3 6.89 11.45 -6.61
C ALA A 3 6.41 10.13 -5.99
N LYS A 4 5.59 9.35 -6.72
CA LYS A 4 5.14 8.03 -6.25
C LYS A 4 6.30 7.04 -6.20
N GLU A 5 7.15 7.03 -7.21
CA GLU A 5 8.35 6.17 -7.26
C GLU A 5 9.38 6.52 -6.19
N LEU A 6 9.38 7.75 -5.66
CA LEU A 6 10.24 8.18 -4.56
C LEU A 6 9.70 7.76 -3.19
N LEU A 7 8.38 7.69 -3.04
CA LEU A 7 7.72 7.36 -1.78
C LEU A 7 7.47 5.85 -1.61
N PHE A 8 7.19 5.13 -2.69
CA PHE A 8 6.79 3.72 -2.66
C PHE A 8 7.92 2.82 -3.19
N GLY A 9 8.20 1.73 -2.47
CA GLY A 9 9.24 0.76 -2.84
C GLY A 9 8.73 -0.41 -3.70
N GLU A 10 7.42 -0.50 -3.87
CA GLU A 10 6.72 -1.59 -4.54
C GLU A 10 6.50 -1.29 -6.03
N ARG A 11 6.64 -2.31 -6.89
CA ARG A 11 6.42 -2.18 -8.34
C ARG A 11 4.94 -2.12 -8.72
N SER A 12 4.04 -2.55 -7.84
CA SER A 12 2.60 -2.33 -7.97
C SER A 12 1.90 -2.40 -6.62
N LEU A 13 1.08 -1.39 -6.36
CA LEU A 13 0.32 -1.22 -5.11
C LEU A 13 -1.09 -1.82 -5.19
N THR A 14 -1.51 -2.14 -6.41
CA THR A 14 -2.88 -2.54 -6.71
C THR A 14 -3.03 -4.04 -6.47
N LYS A 15 -3.97 -4.40 -5.59
CA LYS A 15 -4.48 -5.76 -5.40
C LYS A 15 -5.89 -5.83 -5.97
N ILE A 16 -6.20 -6.91 -6.67
CA ILE A 16 -7.53 -7.14 -7.26
C ILE A 16 -8.04 -8.47 -6.75
N ALA A 17 -9.20 -8.48 -6.14
CA ALA A 17 -9.85 -9.68 -5.64
C ALA A 17 -11.17 -9.91 -6.39
N GLY A 18 -11.33 -11.09 -6.99
CA GLY A 18 -12.62 -11.55 -7.51
C GLY A 18 -13.28 -12.51 -6.53
N LEU A 19 -14.57 -12.33 -6.26
CA LEU A 19 -15.35 -13.18 -5.35
C LEU A 19 -16.21 -14.19 -6.13
N PHE A 20 -16.06 -15.47 -5.78
CA PHE A 20 -16.65 -16.61 -6.47
C PHE A 20 -17.55 -17.43 -5.55
N PRO A 21 -18.62 -18.06 -6.08
CA PRO A 21 -19.54 -18.85 -5.27
C PRO A 21 -18.98 -20.24 -4.88
N SER A 22 -18.02 -20.78 -5.64
CA SER A 22 -17.46 -22.12 -5.39
C SER A 22 -15.95 -22.19 -5.61
N ARG A 23 -15.35 -23.26 -5.09
CA ARG A 23 -13.93 -23.56 -5.24
C ARG A 23 -13.56 -23.77 -6.71
N GLU A 24 -14.40 -24.48 -7.45
CA GLU A 24 -14.15 -24.83 -8.84
C GLU A 24 -14.10 -23.57 -9.72
N ALA A 25 -15.03 -22.63 -9.50
CA ALA A 25 -15.07 -21.36 -10.21
C ALA A 25 -13.82 -20.51 -9.89
N ALA A 26 -13.44 -20.42 -8.61
CA ALA A 26 -12.25 -19.70 -8.19
C ALA A 26 -10.96 -20.32 -8.76
N MET A 27 -10.81 -21.64 -8.68
CA MET A 27 -9.64 -22.36 -9.21
C MET A 27 -9.54 -22.24 -10.74
N SER A 28 -10.67 -22.27 -11.45
CA SER A 28 -10.71 -22.07 -12.90
C SER A 28 -10.20 -20.68 -13.28
N ALA A 29 -10.68 -19.63 -12.61
CA ALA A 29 -10.21 -18.26 -12.84
C ALA A 29 -8.72 -18.09 -12.47
N ALA A 30 -8.27 -18.71 -11.38
CA ALA A 30 -6.88 -18.67 -10.95
C ALA A 30 -5.92 -19.31 -11.98
N HIS A 31 -6.32 -20.38 -12.67
CA HIS A 31 -5.51 -21.01 -13.73
C HIS A 31 -5.48 -20.23 -15.05
N GLU A 32 -6.42 -19.32 -15.26
CA GLU A 32 -6.53 -18.50 -16.47
C GLU A 32 -5.74 -17.18 -16.34
N LEU A 33 -5.71 -16.59 -15.14
CA LEU A 33 -5.03 -15.34 -14.82
C LEU A 33 -3.56 -15.28 -15.30
N PRO A 34 -2.70 -16.28 -15.06
CA PRO A 34 -1.31 -16.28 -15.54
C PRO A 34 -1.21 -16.11 -17.05
N ARG A 35 -2.09 -16.82 -17.79
CA ARG A 35 -2.10 -16.84 -19.26
C ARG A 35 -2.69 -15.56 -19.85
N ALA A 36 -3.82 -15.10 -19.31
CA ALA A 36 -4.56 -13.97 -19.85
C ALA A 36 -3.98 -12.60 -19.43
N ALA A 37 -3.39 -12.49 -18.25
CA ALA A 37 -2.83 -11.24 -17.73
C ALA A 37 -1.30 -11.17 -17.78
N ALA A 38 -0.63 -12.17 -18.38
CA ALA A 38 0.83 -12.31 -18.41
C ALA A 38 1.44 -12.22 -17.00
N MET A 39 0.84 -12.96 -16.07
CA MET A 39 1.24 -13.04 -14.66
C MET A 39 1.91 -14.38 -14.37
N SER A 40 2.71 -14.45 -13.32
CA SER A 40 3.20 -15.72 -12.78
C SER A 40 2.24 -16.33 -11.78
N ASP A 41 2.30 -17.65 -11.57
CA ASP A 41 1.45 -18.35 -10.59
C ASP A 41 1.62 -17.80 -9.16
N ARG A 42 2.82 -17.30 -8.82
CA ARG A 42 3.10 -16.66 -7.53
C ARG A 42 2.34 -15.35 -7.30
N GLN A 43 1.86 -14.73 -8.37
CA GLN A 43 1.07 -13.50 -8.29
C GLN A 43 -0.43 -13.79 -8.11
N VAL A 44 -0.84 -15.06 -8.06
CA VAL A 44 -2.25 -15.45 -7.95
C VAL A 44 -2.43 -16.31 -6.70
N ALA A 45 -3.34 -15.90 -5.82
CA ALA A 45 -3.68 -16.64 -4.62
C ALA A 45 -5.16 -16.97 -4.59
N VAL A 46 -5.51 -18.17 -4.11
CA VAL A 46 -6.88 -18.58 -3.87
C VAL A 46 -7.11 -18.71 -2.36
N VAL A 47 -8.15 -18.03 -1.89
CA VAL A 47 -8.57 -18.02 -0.49
C VAL A 47 -9.96 -18.63 -0.40
N GLY A 48 -10.17 -19.55 0.54
CA GLY A 48 -11.46 -20.19 0.78
C GLY A 48 -11.78 -20.37 2.26
N PRO A 49 -12.95 -20.94 2.59
CA PRO A 49 -13.43 -21.05 3.97
C PRO A 49 -12.50 -21.80 4.92
N ALA A 50 -11.74 -22.78 4.42
CA ALA A 50 -10.74 -23.50 5.20
C ALA A 50 -9.55 -22.62 5.65
N ASP A 51 -9.31 -21.50 4.96
CA ASP A 51 -8.26 -20.55 5.33
C ASP A 51 -8.68 -19.65 6.51
N ASP A 52 -9.98 -19.55 6.81
CA ASP A 52 -10.54 -18.82 7.95
C ASP A 52 -10.58 -19.67 9.23
N ALA A 53 -10.25 -20.96 9.14
CA ALA A 53 -10.22 -21.87 10.28
C ALA A 53 -9.08 -21.59 11.28
N ASP A 54 -8.12 -20.75 10.87
CA ASP A 54 -7.10 -20.21 11.75
C ASP A 54 -7.70 -19.05 12.56
N ALA A 55 -7.90 -19.25 13.86
CA ALA A 55 -8.48 -18.26 14.77
C ALA A 55 -7.72 -16.91 14.78
N SER A 56 -6.46 -16.89 14.34
CA SER A 56 -5.66 -15.67 14.22
C SER A 56 -5.95 -14.86 12.94
N GLY A 57 -6.61 -15.46 11.93
CA GLY A 57 -6.89 -14.82 10.65
C GLY A 57 -5.64 -14.53 9.80
N THR A 58 -4.50 -15.10 10.18
CA THR A 58 -3.17 -14.82 9.62
C THR A 58 -3.01 -15.48 8.25
N ARG A 59 -3.50 -16.72 8.07
CA ARG A 59 -3.43 -17.43 6.79
C ARG A 59 -4.12 -16.71 5.62
N ILE A 60 -5.26 -16.06 5.88
CA ILE A 60 -5.91 -15.20 4.88
C ILE A 60 -5.01 -14.00 4.59
N ALA A 61 -4.53 -13.30 5.63
CA ALA A 61 -3.69 -12.12 5.48
C ALA A 61 -2.41 -12.41 4.68
N ASP A 62 -1.73 -13.54 4.93
CA ASP A 62 -0.52 -13.94 4.21
C ASP A 62 -0.77 -14.21 2.72
N LYS A 63 -1.95 -14.77 2.38
CA LYS A 63 -2.35 -15.00 0.99
C LYS A 63 -2.74 -13.70 0.27
N ILE A 64 -3.23 -12.70 1.00
CA ILE A 64 -3.54 -11.36 0.47
C ILE A 64 -2.26 -10.51 0.39
N GLU A 65 -1.30 -10.69 1.30
CA GLU A 65 -0.06 -9.93 1.39
C GLU A 65 1.17 -10.85 1.48
N PRO A 66 1.53 -11.56 0.40
CA PRO A 66 2.63 -12.53 0.41
C PRO A 66 4.03 -11.89 0.58
N GLU A 67 4.15 -10.56 0.42
CA GLU A 67 5.41 -9.82 0.58
C GLU A 67 5.35 -8.82 1.75
N PRO A 68 5.62 -9.24 3.00
CA PRO A 68 5.72 -8.32 4.14
C PRO A 68 6.89 -7.33 4.00
N THR A 69 7.90 -7.65 3.19
CA THR A 69 9.10 -6.83 2.97
C THR A 69 8.84 -5.59 2.10
N GLY A 70 7.89 -5.66 1.16
CA GLY A 70 7.51 -4.53 0.30
C GLY A 70 6.87 -3.40 1.10
N VAL A 71 5.94 -3.76 2.00
CA VAL A 71 5.23 -2.83 2.89
C VAL A 71 6.22 -2.14 3.84
N GLY A 72 7.14 -2.90 4.46
CA GLY A 72 8.18 -2.33 5.32
C GLY A 72 9.13 -1.38 4.59
N ARG A 73 9.49 -1.71 3.34
CA ARG A 73 10.33 -0.83 2.50
C ARG A 73 9.60 0.44 2.09
N THR A 74 8.32 0.35 1.77
CA THR A 74 7.48 1.51 1.52
C THR A 74 7.38 2.39 2.77
N LEU A 75 7.08 1.80 3.93
CA LEU A 75 6.93 2.53 5.18
C LEU A 75 8.21 3.28 5.53
N THR A 76 9.36 2.60 5.49
CA THR A 76 10.67 3.21 5.78
C THR A 76 11.01 4.31 4.77
N ARG A 77 10.80 4.07 3.47
CA ARG A 77 11.08 5.07 2.43
C ARG A 77 10.17 6.30 2.53
N ALA A 78 8.88 6.11 2.76
CA ALA A 78 7.94 7.20 2.97
C ALA A 78 8.34 8.05 4.18
N HIS A 79 8.74 7.44 5.30
CA HIS A 79 9.25 8.16 6.48
C HIS A 79 10.54 8.92 6.19
N LEU A 80 11.54 8.28 5.59
CA LEU A 80 12.84 8.91 5.33
C LEU A 80 12.73 10.08 4.35
N VAL A 81 11.97 9.91 3.25
CA VAL A 81 11.79 10.96 2.25
C VAL A 81 10.99 12.12 2.82
N SER A 82 9.89 11.84 3.53
CA SER A 82 9.07 12.89 4.14
C SER A 82 9.81 13.63 5.27
N ALA A 83 10.62 12.94 6.08
CA ALA A 83 11.49 13.55 7.07
C ALA A 83 12.50 14.50 6.43
N ALA A 84 13.14 14.08 5.34
CA ALA A 84 14.11 14.91 4.62
C ALA A 84 13.45 16.17 4.01
N VAL A 85 12.27 16.01 3.41
CA VAL A 85 11.49 17.14 2.87
C VAL A 85 11.05 18.08 4.00
N GLY A 86 10.57 17.54 5.11
CA GLY A 86 10.16 18.32 6.28
C GLY A 86 11.32 19.09 6.91
N ALA A 87 12.49 18.46 7.05
CA ALA A 87 13.72 19.10 7.53
C ALA A 87 14.14 20.25 6.61
N ALA A 88 14.12 20.04 5.29
CA ALA A 88 14.45 21.06 4.31
C ALA A 88 13.46 22.23 4.36
N ALA A 89 12.15 21.94 4.47
CA ALA A 89 11.12 22.97 4.62
C ALA A 89 11.30 23.78 5.92
N GLY A 90 11.62 23.12 7.03
CA GLY A 90 11.93 23.78 8.31
C GLY A 90 13.15 24.70 8.20
N ALA A 91 14.23 24.25 7.56
CA ALA A 91 15.41 25.06 7.31
C ALA A 91 15.11 26.28 6.41
N LEU A 92 14.34 26.09 5.34
CA LEU A 92 13.92 27.18 4.46
C LEU A 92 13.06 28.21 5.20
N LEU A 93 12.15 27.76 6.05
CA LEU A 93 11.34 28.64 6.89
C LEU A 93 12.21 29.45 7.87
N PHE A 94 13.19 28.82 8.51
CA PHE A 94 14.15 29.52 9.36
C PHE A 94 14.90 30.62 8.58
N VAL A 95 15.41 30.32 7.39
CA VAL A 95 16.10 31.31 6.54
C VAL A 95 15.19 32.47 6.17
N ALA A 96 13.93 32.18 5.81
CA ALA A 96 12.94 33.22 5.49
C ALA A 96 12.65 34.13 6.70
N LEU A 97 12.51 33.55 7.90
CA LEU A 97 12.25 34.31 9.13
C LEU A 97 13.46 35.13 9.57
N MET A 98 14.68 34.63 9.35
CA MET A 98 15.91 35.40 9.54
C MET A 98 16.01 36.58 8.56
N ALA A 99 15.62 36.38 7.30
CA ALA A 99 15.67 37.42 6.27
C ALA A 99 14.73 38.60 6.55
N ILE A 100 13.60 38.37 7.23
CA ILE A 100 12.68 39.43 7.68
C ILE A 100 13.08 40.05 9.04
N GLY A 101 14.22 39.65 9.60
CA GLY A 101 14.79 40.28 10.79
C GLY A 101 14.14 39.87 12.12
N LEU A 102 13.59 38.65 12.23
CA LEU A 102 12.95 38.21 13.47
C LEU A 102 13.98 38.10 14.62
N ALA A 103 13.96 39.07 15.53
CA ALA A 103 14.95 39.23 16.60
C ALA A 103 15.10 37.99 17.50
N ALA A 104 14.01 37.25 17.73
CA ALA A 104 14.02 36.03 18.53
C ALA A 104 14.95 34.94 17.97
N LEU A 105 15.14 34.88 16.65
CA LEU A 105 16.01 33.90 16.00
C LEU A 105 17.47 34.33 15.98
N ALA A 106 17.72 35.66 15.92
CA ALA A 106 19.07 36.21 15.83
C ALA A 106 19.90 36.06 17.11
N THR A 107 19.24 35.97 18.28
CA THR A 107 19.92 35.79 19.57
C THR A 107 20.41 34.36 19.80
N THR A 108 19.73 33.37 19.19
CA THR A 108 20.04 31.94 19.36
C THR A 108 19.96 31.19 18.02
N PRO A 109 20.73 31.60 16.98
CA PRO A 109 20.50 31.17 15.61
C PRO A 109 20.71 29.67 15.42
N TRP A 110 21.70 29.07 16.10
CA TRP A 110 21.96 27.64 15.99
C TRP A 110 20.92 26.77 16.70
N MET A 111 20.46 27.18 17.89
CA MET A 111 19.36 26.49 18.59
C MET A 111 18.06 26.61 17.81
N SER A 112 17.77 27.81 17.28
CA SER A 112 16.60 28.07 16.45
C SER A 112 16.62 27.21 15.18
N LEU A 113 17.72 27.23 14.42
CA LEU A 113 17.87 26.38 13.24
C LEU A 113 17.68 24.90 13.58
N GLY A 114 18.30 24.43 14.67
CA GLY A 114 18.14 23.07 15.17
C GLY A 114 16.68 22.72 15.47
N ALA A 115 15.94 23.61 16.13
CA ALA A 115 14.52 23.43 16.41
C ALA A 115 13.67 23.38 15.14
N PHE A 116 13.88 24.29 14.18
CA PHE A 116 13.15 24.31 12.91
C PHE A 116 13.39 23.04 12.09
N VAL A 117 14.63 22.58 12.00
CA VAL A 117 14.99 21.33 11.31
C VAL A 117 14.37 20.14 12.02
N PHE A 118 14.48 20.07 13.36
CA PHE A 118 13.95 18.97 14.15
C PHE A 118 12.43 18.85 14.01
N TYR A 119 11.68 19.92 14.29
CA TYR A 119 10.23 19.90 14.19
C TYR A 119 9.75 19.74 12.75
N GLY A 120 10.45 20.33 11.77
CA GLY A 120 10.20 20.10 10.36
C GLY A 120 10.33 18.61 10.00
N ALA A 121 11.41 17.96 10.44
CA ALA A 121 11.62 16.52 10.23
C ALA A 121 10.55 15.68 10.93
N THR A 122 10.18 16.01 12.19
CA THR A 122 9.12 15.32 12.93
C THR A 122 7.77 15.42 12.23
N LEU A 123 7.37 16.61 11.78
CA LEU A 123 6.14 16.80 11.01
C LEU A 123 6.20 16.04 9.67
N GLY A 124 7.37 16.03 9.02
CA GLY A 124 7.64 15.21 7.86
C GLY A 124 7.39 13.73 8.13
N LEU A 125 8.01 13.16 9.18
CA LEU A 125 7.82 11.77 9.58
C LEU A 125 6.34 11.43 9.81
N LEU A 126 5.61 12.29 10.54
CA LEU A 126 4.17 12.09 10.78
C LEU A 126 3.37 12.07 9.48
N ALA A 127 3.66 12.98 8.55
CA ALA A 127 3.03 13.00 7.23
C ALA A 127 3.39 11.75 6.40
N GLY A 128 4.64 11.31 6.45
CA GLY A 128 5.10 10.06 5.81
C GLY A 128 4.40 8.82 6.35
N GLY A 129 4.21 8.75 7.66
CA GLY A 129 3.43 7.71 8.32
C GLY A 129 1.98 7.71 7.85
N LEU A 130 1.34 8.88 7.80
CA LEU A 130 -0.04 9.00 7.31
C LEU A 130 -0.19 8.53 5.85
N LEU A 131 0.76 8.89 4.98
CA LEU A 131 0.77 8.44 3.58
C LEU A 131 1.02 6.93 3.45
N ALA A 132 1.82 6.36 4.35
CA ALA A 132 2.12 4.93 4.36
C ALA A 132 1.02 4.07 4.98
N LEU A 133 0.15 4.64 5.82
CA LEU A 133 -0.99 3.93 6.44
C LEU A 133 -2.00 3.38 5.42
N ARG A 134 -1.91 3.77 4.13
CA ARG A 134 -2.74 3.29 3.00
C ARG A 134 -4.14 2.82 3.45
N PRO A 135 -5.01 3.73 3.94
CA PRO A 135 -6.30 3.38 4.54
C PRO A 135 -7.23 2.55 3.64
N ASP A 136 -6.95 2.47 2.34
CA ASP A 136 -7.70 1.68 1.37
C ASP A 136 -7.31 0.17 1.35
N HIS A 137 -6.15 -0.22 1.90
CA HIS A 137 -5.70 -1.63 1.91
C HIS A 137 -6.57 -2.54 2.79
N SER A 138 -7.10 -2.03 3.90
CA SER A 138 -7.94 -2.81 4.83
C SER A 138 -9.28 -3.23 4.21
N ARG A 139 -9.80 -2.47 3.25
CA ARG A 139 -11.11 -2.74 2.63
C ARG A 139 -11.13 -4.05 1.83
N VAL A 140 -10.08 -4.33 1.05
CA VAL A 140 -9.97 -5.59 0.29
C VAL A 140 -9.93 -6.78 1.25
N LEU A 141 -9.13 -6.66 2.33
CA LEU A 141 -9.00 -7.71 3.33
C LEU A 141 -10.32 -7.97 4.07
N GLU A 142 -11.01 -6.91 4.48
CA GLU A 142 -12.30 -7.02 5.17
C GLU A 142 -13.39 -7.63 4.28
N GLN A 143 -13.47 -7.21 3.01
CA GLN A 143 -14.45 -7.74 2.07
C GLN A 143 -14.18 -9.20 1.69
N VAL A 144 -12.91 -9.55 1.45
CA VAL A 144 -12.52 -10.95 1.21
C VAL A 144 -12.82 -11.81 2.44
N ARG A 145 -12.46 -11.36 3.64
CA ARG A 145 -12.79 -12.08 4.89
C ARG A 145 -14.29 -12.25 5.07
N ALA A 146 -15.08 -11.21 4.84
CA ALA A 146 -16.54 -11.29 4.94
C ALA A 146 -17.14 -12.30 3.96
N ALA A 147 -16.67 -12.30 2.70
CA ALA A 147 -17.13 -13.25 1.68
C ALA A 147 -16.70 -14.69 2.00
N VAL A 148 -15.46 -14.89 2.47
CA VAL A 148 -14.95 -16.21 2.85
C VAL A 148 -15.74 -16.77 4.04
N ARG A 149 -16.05 -15.94 5.06
CA ARG A 149 -16.93 -16.31 6.18
C ARG A 149 -18.33 -16.68 5.74
N SER A 150 -18.85 -16.10 4.67
CA SER A 150 -20.14 -16.48 4.09
C SER A 150 -20.05 -17.72 3.18
N GLY A 151 -18.93 -18.45 3.19
CA GLY A 151 -18.73 -19.67 2.39
C GLY A 151 -18.29 -19.43 0.93
N ARG A 152 -18.06 -18.17 0.52
CA ARG A 152 -17.56 -17.84 -0.83
C ARG A 152 -16.05 -18.06 -0.91
N TRP A 153 -15.54 -18.04 -2.13
CA TRP A 153 -14.13 -18.14 -2.45
C TRP A 153 -13.63 -16.83 -3.04
N ALA A 154 -12.34 -16.51 -2.86
CA ALA A 154 -11.73 -15.33 -3.44
C ALA A 154 -10.47 -15.70 -4.23
N VAL A 155 -10.29 -15.08 -5.39
CA VAL A 155 -9.05 -15.13 -6.18
C VAL A 155 -8.41 -13.76 -6.11
N ILE A 156 -7.19 -13.70 -5.62
CA ILE A 156 -6.42 -12.47 -5.42
C ILE A 156 -5.31 -12.42 -6.45
N ALA A 157 -5.31 -11.37 -7.26
CA ALA A 157 -4.27 -11.06 -8.22
C ALA A 157 -3.36 -9.95 -7.68
N HIS A 158 -2.05 -10.19 -7.75
CA HIS A 158 -0.97 -9.29 -7.37
C HIS A 158 -0.23 -8.82 -8.65
N PRO A 159 -0.85 -7.98 -9.49
CA PRO A 159 -0.20 -7.44 -10.67
C PRO A 159 1.05 -6.65 -10.29
N THR A 160 2.09 -6.65 -11.12
CA THR A 160 3.33 -5.85 -10.92
C THR A 160 3.43 -4.62 -11.84
N SER A 161 2.40 -4.38 -12.68
CA SER A 161 2.29 -3.20 -13.53
C SER A 161 0.83 -2.78 -13.73
N SER A 162 0.60 -1.54 -14.18
CA SER A 162 -0.74 -1.05 -14.55
C SER A 162 -1.40 -1.91 -15.62
N ASP A 163 -0.62 -2.40 -16.58
CA ASP A 163 -1.13 -3.20 -17.70
C ASP A 163 -1.51 -4.61 -17.26
N GLN A 164 -0.76 -5.19 -16.32
CA GLN A 164 -1.17 -6.43 -15.66
C GLN A 164 -2.44 -6.21 -14.83
N ALA A 165 -2.53 -5.10 -14.10
CA ALA A 165 -3.70 -4.78 -13.29
C ALA A 165 -4.98 -4.63 -14.14
N GLY A 166 -4.90 -3.91 -15.26
CA GLY A 166 -6.04 -3.77 -16.18
C GLY A 166 -6.50 -5.11 -16.76
N ARG A 167 -5.55 -5.97 -17.19
CA ARG A 167 -5.88 -7.30 -17.73
C ARG A 167 -6.44 -8.25 -16.66
N ALA A 168 -5.84 -8.30 -15.48
CA ALA A 168 -6.34 -9.10 -14.36
C ALA A 168 -7.74 -8.65 -13.94
N GLN A 169 -8.00 -7.34 -13.93
CA GLN A 169 -9.32 -6.78 -13.65
C GLN A 169 -10.35 -7.21 -14.68
N ALA A 170 -10.01 -7.19 -15.98
CA ALA A 170 -10.92 -7.62 -17.04
C ALA A 170 -11.26 -9.12 -16.94
N VAL A 171 -10.26 -9.97 -16.66
CA VAL A 171 -10.45 -11.42 -16.47
C VAL A 171 -11.35 -11.70 -15.26
N LEU A 172 -11.10 -11.03 -14.14
CA LEU A 172 -11.89 -11.21 -12.92
C LEU A 172 -13.31 -10.66 -13.08
N HIS A 173 -13.51 -9.51 -13.73
CA HIS A 173 -14.86 -8.96 -13.97
C HIS A 173 -15.70 -9.85 -14.89
N ALA A 174 -15.08 -10.53 -15.85
CA ALA A 174 -15.79 -11.43 -16.76
C ALA A 174 -16.32 -12.71 -16.09
N ARG A 175 -15.82 -13.07 -14.89
CA ARG A 175 -16.11 -14.36 -14.26
C ARG A 175 -16.50 -14.30 -12.78
N ALA A 176 -16.14 -13.24 -12.07
CA ALA A 176 -16.52 -13.05 -10.67
C ALA A 176 -17.88 -12.35 -10.58
N GLY A 177 -18.65 -12.66 -9.55
CA GLY A 177 -19.89 -11.93 -9.26
C GLY A 177 -19.61 -10.50 -8.76
N ASP A 178 -18.50 -10.32 -8.05
CA ASP A 178 -18.05 -9.03 -7.51
C ASP A 178 -16.52 -8.94 -7.61
N VAL A 179 -16.00 -7.78 -8.00
CA VAL A 179 -14.55 -7.49 -8.04
C VAL A 179 -14.24 -6.31 -7.13
N VAL A 180 -13.29 -6.51 -6.22
CA VAL A 180 -12.79 -5.51 -5.27
C VAL A 180 -11.36 -5.14 -5.64
N ARG A 181 -11.01 -3.85 -5.57
CA ARG A 181 -9.69 -3.34 -5.95
C ARG A 181 -9.13 -2.39 -4.90
N SER A 182 -7.83 -2.49 -4.61
CA SER A 182 -7.06 -1.44 -3.92
C SER A 182 -6.37 -0.51 -4.94
N PHE A 183 -6.16 0.75 -4.55
CA PHE A 183 -5.49 1.77 -5.39
C PHE A 183 -3.97 1.62 -5.39
#